data_AF-A0A086PRS5-F1
#
_entry.id   AF-A0A086PRS5-F1
#
_cell.length_a   1.000
_cell.length_b   1.000
_cell.length_c   1.000
_cell.angle_alpha   90.00
_cell.angle_beta   90.00
_cell.angle_gamma   90.00
#
_symmetry.space_group_name_H-M   'P 1'
#
loop_
_entity.id
_entity.type
_entity.pdbx_description
1 polymer ?
#
loop_
_entity_poly.entity_id
_entity_poly.type
_entity_poly.pdbx_seq_one_letter_code
_entity_poly.pdbx_strand_id
1 'polypeptide(L)'
;MIRAFGVTCGWFSGFYYRVPGITGDQWHCMSRQTDFTWKQVAIELMLQYVKRTQGSFIENKGSALVFQYRDADPDFGSMQAKDLSNYLGELLFGYPVSVMSGKGYVEVKLRGVNKGHAVEKVLRKLSNLHGDVDFVLCVGDDRSDEDMFAVINAMTEDGDQLCLPEGSGAGSSGLYRHTQSKDRIPRRNSVSLLLYL
;
A
#
# COMPACT_ATOMS: atom_id res chain seq x y z
N MET A 1 13.00 -13.41 25.53
CA MET A 1 11.57 -13.68 25.27
C MET A 1 11.30 -13.09 23.90
N ILE A 2 10.99 -13.91 22.89
CA ILE A 2 10.69 -13.41 21.54
C ILE A 2 9.36 -12.67 21.63
N ARG A 3 9.32 -11.39 21.27
CA ARG A 3 8.07 -10.62 21.21
C ARG A 3 7.58 -10.61 19.77
N ALA A 4 6.48 -11.29 19.52
CA ALA A 4 5.79 -11.21 18.24
C ALA A 4 4.85 -9.99 18.25
N PHE A 5 5.00 -9.10 17.28
CA PHE A 5 4.05 -8.02 17.04
C PHE A 5 3.28 -8.36 15.77
N GLY A 6 1.95 -8.40 15.88
CA GLY A 6 1.08 -8.39 14.71
C GLY A 6 0.88 -6.95 14.26
N VAL A 7 1.15 -6.67 12.99
CA VAL A 7 0.75 -5.42 12.34
C VAL A 7 -0.36 -5.77 11.39
N THR A 8 -1.54 -5.24 11.70
CA THR A 8 -2.65 -5.21 10.76
C THR A 8 -2.67 -3.81 10.18
N CYS A 9 -2.40 -3.64 8.89
CA CYS A 9 -2.81 -2.41 8.21
C CYS A 9 -4.19 -2.66 7.61
N GLY A 10 -5.21 -2.46 8.43
CA GLY A 10 -6.59 -2.65 8.04
C GLY A 10 -7.14 -1.47 7.27
N TRP A 11 -7.77 -1.83 6.14
CA TRP A 11 -8.70 -1.07 5.32
C TRP A 11 -8.05 0.04 4.48
N PHE A 12 -7.59 -0.46 3.32
CA PHE A 12 -7.36 0.21 2.05
C PHE A 12 -6.11 1.12 1.95
N SER A 13 -5.12 0.60 1.21
CA SER A 13 -3.92 1.31 0.75
C SER A 13 -2.95 1.81 1.84
N GLY A 14 -2.96 1.18 3.03
CA GLY A 14 -1.99 1.49 4.10
C GLY A 14 -2.29 2.78 4.87
N PHE A 15 -3.53 3.28 4.85
CA PHE A 15 -3.87 4.55 5.48
C PHE A 15 -3.99 4.47 7.02
N TYR A 16 -4.39 3.32 7.55
CA TYR A 16 -4.44 3.05 8.98
C TYR A 16 -3.54 1.87 9.35
N TYR A 17 -2.96 1.94 10.54
CA TYR A 17 -2.20 0.84 11.12
C TYR A 17 -2.60 0.64 12.58
N ARG A 18 -2.58 -0.62 13.03
CA ARG A 18 -2.70 -1.00 14.43
C ARG A 18 -1.60 -1.98 14.78
N VAL A 19 -0.93 -1.70 15.89
CA VAL A 19 0.11 -2.56 16.46
C VAL A 19 -0.16 -2.65 17.96
N PRO A 20 -0.60 -3.79 18.50
CA PRO A 20 -1.01 -3.89 19.91
C PRO A 20 0.04 -3.37 20.90
N GLY A 21 1.33 -3.57 20.63
CA GLY A 21 2.41 -3.08 21.49
C GLY A 21 2.80 -1.61 21.31
N ILE A 22 2.23 -0.89 20.34
CA ILE A 22 2.48 0.55 20.10
C ILE A 22 1.20 1.38 20.26
N THR A 23 0.10 0.92 19.68
CA THR A 23 -1.17 1.64 19.59
C THR A 23 -2.27 1.02 20.46
N GLY A 24 -1.98 -0.09 21.14
CA GLY A 24 -3.00 -0.87 21.85
C GLY A 24 -4.12 -1.31 20.90
N ASP A 25 -5.35 -1.00 21.27
CA ASP A 25 -6.55 -1.38 20.51
C ASP A 25 -7.02 -0.29 19.54
N GLN A 26 -6.28 0.81 19.40
CA GLN A 26 -6.67 1.93 18.54
C GLN A 26 -6.02 1.86 17.15
N TRP A 27 -6.80 2.23 16.13
CA TRP A 27 -6.32 2.48 14.77
C TRP A 27 -5.66 3.84 14.68
N HIS A 28 -4.44 3.90 14.16
CA HIS A 28 -3.75 5.17 13.92
C HIS A 28 -3.69 5.48 12.44
N CYS A 29 -4.05 6.71 12.09
CA CYS A 29 -3.96 7.20 10.73
C CYS A 29 -2.51 7.56 10.36
N MET A 30 -2.12 7.27 9.12
CA MET A 30 -0.84 7.68 8.56
C MET A 30 -0.74 9.20 8.40
N SER A 31 -1.86 9.87 8.10
CA SER A 31 -1.96 11.33 8.02
C SER A 31 -2.80 11.91 9.16
N ARG A 32 -2.29 12.96 9.82
CA ARG A 32 -3.01 13.68 10.88
C ARG A 32 -3.98 14.74 10.35
N GLN A 33 -3.78 15.19 9.11
CA GLN A 33 -4.60 16.18 8.42
C GLN A 33 -4.56 15.85 6.93
N THR A 34 -5.60 15.21 6.42
CA THR A 34 -5.79 15.06 4.99
C THR A 34 -7.00 15.87 4.60
N ASP A 35 -6.75 16.91 3.83
CA ASP A 35 -7.78 17.55 3.07
C ASP A 35 -8.40 16.50 2.14
N PHE A 36 -9.70 16.22 2.32
CA PHE A 36 -10.47 15.27 1.51
C PHE A 36 -11.37 16.00 0.51
N THR A 37 -11.22 17.32 0.32
CA THR A 37 -11.97 18.08 -0.70
C THR A 37 -11.77 17.51 -2.10
N TRP A 38 -10.56 17.02 -2.42
CA TRP A 38 -10.28 16.32 -3.68
C TRP A 38 -11.19 15.12 -3.92
N LYS A 39 -11.66 14.44 -2.86
CA LYS A 39 -12.57 13.29 -3.02
C LYS A 39 -13.92 13.73 -3.55
N GLN A 40 -14.42 14.86 -3.08
CA GLN A 40 -15.70 15.40 -3.55
C GLN A 40 -15.62 15.73 -5.04
N VAL A 41 -14.55 16.45 -5.43
CA VAL A 41 -14.26 16.80 -6.82
C VAL A 41 -14.12 15.55 -7.70
N ALA A 42 -13.37 14.54 -7.24
CA ALA A 42 -13.17 13.29 -7.97
C ALA A 42 -14.46 12.47 -8.10
N ILE A 43 -15.26 12.36 -7.03
CA ILE A 43 -16.55 11.64 -7.04
C ILE A 43 -17.50 12.27 -8.05
N GLU A 44 -17.59 13.59 -8.09
CA GLU A 44 -18.48 14.28 -9.03
C GLU A 44 -18.15 13.96 -10.48
N LEU A 45 -16.86 13.92 -10.84
CA LEU A 45 -16.43 13.51 -12.18
C LEU A 45 -16.66 12.01 -12.40
N MET A 46 -16.25 11.14 -11.48
CA MET A 46 -16.39 9.69 -11.61
C MET A 46 -17.86 9.27 -11.74
N LEU A 47 -18.79 9.94 -11.05
CA LEU A 47 -20.23 9.64 -11.14
C LEU A 47 -20.79 9.88 -12.55
N GLN A 48 -20.24 10.85 -13.30
CA GLN A 48 -20.62 11.07 -14.69
C GLN A 48 -20.20 9.88 -15.57
N TYR A 49 -19.04 9.29 -15.29
CA TYR A 49 -18.55 8.10 -15.99
C TYR A 49 -19.31 6.84 -15.60
N VAL A 50 -19.70 6.69 -14.33
CA VAL A 50 -20.57 5.59 -13.89
C VAL A 50 -21.90 5.60 -14.64
N LYS A 51 -22.56 6.77 -14.72
CA LYS A 51 -23.87 6.91 -15.38
C LYS A 51 -23.87 6.50 -16.85
N ARG A 52 -22.74 6.63 -17.54
CA ARG A 52 -22.62 6.36 -18.98
C ARG A 52 -21.85 5.07 -19.31
N THR A 53 -21.35 4.36 -18.30
CA THR A 53 -20.57 3.11 -18.47
C THR A 53 -21.25 1.99 -17.69
N GLN A 54 -22.11 1.24 -18.37
CA GLN A 54 -22.84 0.13 -17.75
C GLN A 54 -21.87 -0.90 -17.16
N GLY A 55 -22.15 -1.39 -15.95
CA GLY A 55 -21.27 -2.33 -15.23
C GLY A 55 -20.10 -1.67 -14.49
N SER A 56 -19.97 -0.35 -14.53
CA SER A 56 -18.98 0.37 -13.73
C SER A 56 -19.55 0.88 -12.40
N PHE A 57 -18.68 1.09 -11.41
CA PHE A 57 -19.04 1.64 -10.11
C PHE A 57 -17.84 2.34 -9.44
N ILE A 58 -18.11 3.08 -8.37
CA ILE A 58 -17.07 3.74 -7.56
C ILE A 58 -16.94 3.00 -6.23
N GLU A 59 -15.70 2.68 -5.87
CA GLU A 59 -15.32 2.09 -4.59
C GLU A 59 -14.55 3.13 -3.76
N ASN A 60 -15.03 3.42 -2.54
CA ASN A 60 -14.36 4.35 -1.64
C ASN A 60 -13.47 3.60 -0.65
N LYS A 61 -12.17 3.77 -0.84
CA LYS A 61 -11.08 3.07 -0.15
C LYS A 61 -10.46 3.91 0.97
N GLY A 62 -11.20 4.84 1.60
CA GLY A 62 -10.71 5.64 2.74
C GLY A 62 -9.66 6.70 2.36
N SER A 63 -8.46 6.33 1.92
CA SER A 63 -7.44 7.22 1.35
C SER A 63 -7.45 7.30 -0.18
N ALA A 64 -8.22 6.42 -0.82
CA ALA A 64 -8.36 6.36 -2.26
C ALA A 64 -9.83 6.34 -2.71
N LEU A 65 -10.05 6.61 -3.99
CA LEU A 65 -11.29 6.42 -4.73
C LEU A 65 -10.96 5.62 -5.99
N VAL A 66 -11.72 4.57 -6.26
CA VAL A 66 -11.48 3.68 -7.40
C VAL A 66 -12.72 3.65 -8.28
N PHE A 67 -12.58 3.99 -9.54
CA PHE A 67 -13.56 3.71 -10.58
C PHE A 67 -13.27 2.31 -11.13
N GLN A 68 -14.16 1.35 -10.89
CA GLN A 68 -14.06 -0.03 -11.37
C GLN A 68 -14.90 -0.17 -12.64
N TYR A 69 -14.34 -0.81 -13.67
CA TYR A 69 -15.02 -1.05 -14.95
C TYR A 69 -14.84 -2.49 -15.45
N ARG A 70 -14.51 -3.43 -14.55
CA ARG A 70 -14.28 -4.84 -14.91
C ARG A 70 -15.52 -5.54 -15.48
N ASP A 71 -16.70 -5.15 -15.03
CA ASP A 71 -17.98 -5.71 -15.48
C ASP A 71 -18.60 -4.90 -16.63
N ALA A 72 -17.90 -3.87 -17.12
CA ALA A 72 -18.28 -3.14 -18.31
C ALA A 72 -17.80 -3.86 -19.57
N ASP A 73 -18.33 -3.45 -20.73
CA ASP A 73 -17.77 -3.86 -22.02
C ASP A 73 -16.25 -3.52 -22.06
N PRO A 74 -15.36 -4.46 -22.45
CA PRO A 74 -13.92 -4.27 -22.33
C PRO A 74 -13.39 -3.07 -23.13
N ASP A 75 -13.87 -2.89 -24.36
CA ASP A 75 -13.39 -1.84 -25.26
C ASP A 75 -13.94 -0.49 -24.84
N PHE A 76 -15.25 -0.43 -24.57
CA PHE A 76 -15.91 0.80 -24.12
C PHE A 76 -15.44 1.22 -22.73
N GLY A 77 -15.33 0.28 -21.78
CA GLY A 77 -14.84 0.52 -20.42
C GLY A 77 -13.40 1.02 -20.42
N SER A 78 -12.53 0.43 -21.24
CA SER A 78 -11.14 0.89 -21.37
C SER A 78 -11.05 2.29 -22.00
N MET A 79 -11.87 2.58 -23.01
CA MET A 79 -11.96 3.92 -23.62
C MET A 79 -12.38 4.96 -22.56
N GLN A 80 -13.44 4.66 -21.82
CA GLN A 80 -13.97 5.51 -20.75
C GLN A 80 -12.98 5.73 -19.61
N ALA A 81 -12.25 4.67 -19.21
CA ALA A 81 -11.23 4.74 -18.18
C ALA A 81 -10.05 5.64 -18.59
N LYS A 82 -9.62 5.55 -19.85
CA LYS A 82 -8.54 6.39 -20.39
C LYS A 82 -8.93 7.87 -20.35
N ASP A 83 -10.12 8.20 -20.82
CA ASP A 83 -10.62 9.57 -20.79
C ASP A 83 -10.77 10.07 -19.34
N LEU A 84 -11.38 9.27 -18.46
CA LEU A 84 -11.52 9.59 -17.04
C LEU A 84 -10.18 9.89 -16.37
N SER A 85 -9.17 9.07 -16.64
CA SER A 85 -7.83 9.23 -16.06
C SER A 85 -7.19 10.56 -16.49
N ASN A 86 -7.38 10.99 -17.74
CA ASN A 86 -6.85 12.26 -18.23
C ASN A 86 -7.54 13.44 -17.53
N TYR A 87 -8.88 13.45 -17.49
CA TYR A 87 -9.63 14.52 -16.84
C TYR A 87 -9.39 14.60 -15.33
N LEU A 88 -9.27 13.46 -14.65
CA LEU A 88 -8.88 13.44 -13.23
C LEU A 88 -7.48 14.01 -13.03
N GLY A 89 -6.54 13.72 -13.93
CA GLY A 89 -5.18 14.25 -13.88
C GLY A 89 -5.14 15.77 -13.97
N GLU A 90 -5.94 16.35 -14.87
CA GLU A 90 -6.07 17.81 -15.02
C GLU A 90 -6.80 18.44 -13.84
N LEU A 91 -7.97 17.89 -13.47
CA LEU A 91 -8.82 18.42 -12.41
C LEU A 91 -8.16 18.39 -11.03
N LEU A 92 -7.28 17.41 -10.81
CA LEU A 92 -6.64 17.17 -9.51
C LEU A 92 -5.17 17.60 -9.45
N PHE A 93 -4.64 18.29 -10.47
CA PHE A 93 -3.22 18.63 -10.58
C PHE A 93 -2.66 19.37 -9.34
N GLY A 94 -3.44 20.24 -8.72
CA GLY A 94 -3.06 21.01 -7.52
C GLY A 94 -3.29 20.31 -6.18
N TYR A 95 -3.92 19.14 -6.16
CA TYR A 95 -4.23 18.40 -4.94
C TYR A 95 -3.11 17.40 -4.58
N PRO A 96 -2.99 16.98 -3.30
CA PRO A 96 -1.96 16.03 -2.86
C PRO A 96 -2.31 14.58 -3.23
N VAL A 97 -2.71 14.34 -4.48
CA VAL A 97 -3.16 13.03 -4.98
C VAL A 97 -2.44 12.60 -6.25
N SER A 98 -2.42 11.31 -6.51
CA SER A 98 -1.99 10.71 -7.77
C SER A 98 -3.14 9.93 -8.40
N VAL A 99 -3.23 10.02 -9.72
CA VAL A 99 -4.16 9.26 -10.55
C VAL A 99 -3.38 8.11 -11.17
N MET A 100 -3.90 6.89 -11.06
CA MET A 100 -3.29 5.69 -11.62
C MET A 100 -4.34 4.87 -12.35
N SER A 101 -3.97 4.36 -13.52
CA SER A 101 -4.81 3.42 -14.27
C SER A 101 -4.24 2.02 -14.15
N GLY A 102 -5.13 1.03 -14.01
CA GLY A 102 -4.79 -0.39 -14.00
C GLY A 102 -5.82 -1.21 -14.77
N LYS A 103 -5.63 -2.53 -14.81
CA LYS A 103 -6.52 -3.43 -15.55
C LYS A 103 -7.91 -3.47 -14.90
N GLY A 104 -8.88 -2.82 -15.54
CA GLY A 104 -10.26 -2.77 -15.07
C GLY A 104 -10.54 -1.70 -14.01
N TYR A 105 -9.60 -0.79 -13.73
CA TYR A 105 -9.84 0.30 -12.78
C TYR A 105 -9.03 1.58 -13.05
N VAL A 106 -9.54 2.71 -12.54
CA VAL A 106 -8.81 3.98 -12.38
C VAL A 106 -8.87 4.35 -10.90
N GLU A 107 -7.72 4.59 -10.27
CA GLU A 107 -7.59 4.91 -8.86
C GLU A 107 -7.04 6.32 -8.68
N VAL A 108 -7.67 7.09 -7.79
CA VAL A 108 -7.13 8.34 -7.24
C VAL A 108 -6.78 8.09 -5.79
N LYS A 109 -5.52 8.27 -5.41
CA LYS A 109 -5.06 8.09 -4.03
C LYS A 109 -4.22 9.26 -3.55
N LEU A 110 -4.15 9.46 -2.23
CA LEU A 110 -3.25 10.44 -1.63
C LEU A 110 -1.77 10.12 -1.96
N ARG A 111 -1.00 11.14 -2.33
CA ARG A 111 0.46 11.01 -2.47
C ARG A 111 1.08 10.72 -1.11
N GLY A 112 2.09 9.86 -1.09
CA GLY A 112 2.78 9.46 0.15
C GLY A 112 1.99 8.52 1.06
N VAL A 113 0.77 8.12 0.66
CA VAL A 113 0.02 7.05 1.33
C VAL A 113 0.13 5.79 0.47
N ASN A 114 0.99 4.87 0.91
CA ASN A 114 1.04 3.52 0.39
C ASN A 114 1.40 2.52 1.50
N LYS A 115 1.18 1.23 1.22
CA LYS A 115 1.44 0.13 2.16
C LYS A 115 2.92 0.11 2.59
N GLY A 116 3.85 0.41 1.68
CA GLY A 116 5.29 0.54 1.99
C GLY A 116 5.62 1.58 3.04
N HIS A 117 5.14 2.82 2.91
CA HIS A 117 5.37 3.89 3.88
C HIS A 117 4.77 3.55 5.26
N ALA A 118 3.63 2.84 5.29
CA ALA A 118 3.04 2.36 6.53
C ALA A 118 3.96 1.35 7.21
N VAL A 119 4.46 0.36 6.47
CA VAL A 119 5.41 -0.64 6.97
C VAL A 119 6.70 0.01 7.46
N GLU A 120 7.30 0.91 6.68
CA GLU A 120 8.52 1.63 7.06
C GLU A 120 8.34 2.39 8.39
N LYS A 121 7.22 3.10 8.54
CA LYS A 121 6.90 3.85 9.75
C LYS A 121 6.70 2.95 10.96
N VAL A 122 6.05 1.80 10.78
CA VAL A 122 5.83 0.82 11.84
C VAL A 122 7.15 0.18 12.26
N LEU A 123 7.96 -0.28 11.30
CA LEU A 123 9.27 -0.87 11.56
C LEU A 123 10.18 0.09 12.32
N ARG A 124 10.30 1.35 11.86
CA ARG A 124 11.10 2.37 12.56
C ARG A 124 10.64 2.62 13.99
N LYS A 125 9.32 2.64 14.22
CA LYS A 125 8.76 2.79 15.57
C LYS A 125 9.08 1.57 16.45
N LEU A 126 8.99 0.37 15.91
CA LEU A 126 9.35 -0.86 16.62
C LEU A 126 10.84 -0.86 16.98
N SER A 127 11.71 -0.55 16.03
CA SER A 127 13.15 -0.45 16.26
C SER A 127 13.50 0.54 17.38
N ASN A 128 12.86 1.71 17.37
CA ASN A 128 13.08 2.73 18.40
C ASN A 128 12.59 2.30 19.80
N LEU A 129 11.51 1.51 19.89
CA LEU A 129 10.90 1.11 21.16
C LEU A 129 11.48 -0.18 21.74
N HIS A 130 11.90 -1.10 20.88
CA HIS A 130 12.19 -2.48 21.25
C HIS A 130 13.55 -2.99 20.74
N GLY A 131 14.30 -2.18 19.99
CA GLY A 131 15.53 -2.60 19.31
C GLY A 131 15.25 -3.24 17.95
N ASP A 132 16.32 -3.61 17.24
CA ASP A 132 16.25 -4.08 15.86
C ASP A 132 15.33 -5.30 15.68
N VAL A 133 14.69 -5.37 14.50
CA VAL A 133 13.77 -6.43 14.13
C VAL A 133 14.54 -7.57 13.48
N ASP A 134 14.50 -8.76 14.08
CA ASP A 134 15.27 -9.93 13.63
C ASP A 134 14.52 -10.79 12.61
N PHE A 135 13.19 -10.65 12.54
CA PHE A 135 12.34 -11.41 11.63
C PHE A 135 11.13 -10.60 11.18
N VAL A 136 10.89 -10.56 9.87
CA VAL A 136 9.70 -9.97 9.25
C VAL A 136 9.06 -11.01 8.33
N LEU A 137 7.77 -11.31 8.54
CA LEU A 137 6.93 -12.02 7.59
C LEU A 137 5.95 -11.04 6.97
N CYS A 138 6.00 -10.92 5.65
CA CYS A 138 5.14 -10.07 4.86
C CYS A 138 4.35 -10.91 3.86
N VAL A 139 3.03 -10.71 3.84
CA VAL A 139 2.11 -11.40 2.93
C VAL A 139 1.24 -10.34 2.24
N GLY A 140 1.04 -10.51 0.94
CA GLY A 140 0.24 -9.63 0.10
C GLY A 140 -0.34 -10.38 -1.10
N ASP A 141 -1.43 -9.88 -1.65
CA ASP A 141 -2.22 -10.50 -2.69
C ASP A 141 -2.38 -9.62 -3.95
N ASP A 142 -2.12 -8.32 -3.85
CA ASP A 142 -2.38 -7.35 -4.90
C ASP A 142 -1.17 -6.47 -5.27
N ARG A 143 -1.28 -5.76 -6.39
CA ARG A 143 -0.23 -4.86 -6.91
C ARG A 143 0.14 -3.74 -5.92
N SER A 144 -0.72 -3.41 -4.97
CA SER A 144 -0.38 -2.39 -3.96
C SER A 144 0.53 -2.94 -2.86
N ASP A 145 0.61 -4.27 -2.69
CA ASP A 145 1.55 -4.93 -1.78
C ASP A 145 2.99 -4.87 -2.27
N GLU A 146 3.21 -4.66 -3.57
CA GLU A 146 4.55 -4.46 -4.14
C GLU A 146 5.30 -3.30 -3.49
N ASP A 147 4.59 -2.21 -3.13
CA ASP A 147 5.17 -1.08 -2.39
C ASP A 147 5.70 -1.51 -1.01
N MET A 148 5.05 -2.49 -0.38
CA MET A 148 5.46 -3.04 0.91
C MET A 148 6.62 -4.02 0.78
N PHE A 149 6.59 -4.91 -0.22
CA PHE A 149 7.70 -5.81 -0.49
C PHE A 149 8.99 -5.05 -0.83
N ALA A 150 8.89 -3.98 -1.63
CA ALA A 150 10.04 -3.14 -1.99
C ALA A 150 10.74 -2.53 -0.77
N VAL A 151 9.97 -2.03 0.22
CA VAL A 151 10.53 -1.47 1.46
C VAL A 151 11.25 -2.53 2.28
N ILE A 152 10.66 -3.73 2.40
CA ILE A 152 11.27 -4.82 3.16
C ILE A 152 12.55 -5.31 2.48
N ASN A 153 12.55 -5.40 1.14
CA ASN A 153 13.73 -5.79 0.37
C ASN A 153 14.86 -4.75 0.53
N ALA A 154 14.56 -3.46 0.39
CA ALA A 154 15.56 -2.40 0.57
C ALA A 154 16.21 -2.43 1.97
N MET A 155 15.40 -2.67 3.01
CA MET A 155 15.92 -2.83 4.38
C MET A 155 16.79 -4.08 4.56
N THR A 156 16.63 -5.08 3.70
CA THR A 156 17.41 -6.33 3.74
C THR A 156 18.72 -6.19 2.95
N GLU A 157 18.68 -5.46 1.83
CA GLU A 157 19.83 -5.20 0.93
C GLU A 157 20.86 -4.21 1.52
N ASP A 158 20.44 -3.30 2.41
CA ASP A 158 21.39 -2.48 3.19
C ASP A 158 22.29 -3.32 4.13
N GLY A 159 22.00 -4.63 4.26
CA GLY A 159 22.88 -5.62 4.90
C GLY A 159 23.89 -6.30 3.97
N ASP A 160 23.75 -6.19 2.64
CA ASP A 160 24.60 -6.84 1.62
C ASP A 160 24.58 -6.08 0.26
N GLN A 161 25.04 -4.83 0.29
CA GLN A 161 25.84 -4.08 -0.70
C GLN A 161 25.46 -4.05 -2.22
N LEU A 162 25.19 -2.82 -2.72
CA LEU A 162 25.49 -2.28 -4.08
C LEU A 162 25.58 -3.32 -5.22
N CYS A 163 24.50 -3.51 -6.00
CA CYS A 163 24.46 -3.61 -7.48
C CYS A 163 23.13 -4.22 -7.96
N LEU A 164 22.31 -3.43 -8.66
CA LEU A 164 21.16 -3.92 -9.44
C LEU A 164 21.65 -4.59 -10.74
N PRO A 165 20.87 -5.53 -11.29
CA PRO A 165 20.57 -5.42 -12.71
C PRO A 165 19.07 -5.50 -13.03
N GLU A 166 18.74 -4.85 -14.15
CA GLU A 166 17.42 -4.70 -14.74
C GLU A 166 16.81 -6.02 -15.24
N GLY A 167 15.47 -6.09 -15.25
CA GLY A 167 14.75 -6.75 -16.33
C GLY A 167 13.67 -7.78 -15.95
N SER A 168 12.47 -7.50 -16.46
CA SER A 168 11.37 -8.42 -16.83
C SER A 168 10.56 -9.11 -15.73
N GLY A 169 9.23 -8.89 -15.81
CA GLY A 169 8.27 -9.29 -14.80
C GLY A 169 7.80 -10.73 -14.85
N ALA A 170 7.17 -11.13 -13.75
CA ALA A 170 6.09 -12.11 -13.63
C ALA A 170 5.58 -11.99 -12.19
N GLY A 171 4.26 -12.11 -11.98
CA GLY A 171 3.66 -12.01 -10.65
C GLY A 171 4.33 -12.99 -9.68
N SER A 172 4.76 -12.49 -8.53
CA SER A 172 5.49 -13.27 -7.54
C SER A 172 4.76 -13.22 -6.20
N SER A 173 3.94 -14.23 -5.94
CA SER A 173 3.66 -14.66 -4.58
C SER A 173 4.97 -15.18 -3.96
N GLY A 174 5.70 -14.30 -3.29
CA GLY A 174 6.99 -14.62 -2.66
C GLY A 174 6.84 -14.84 -1.16
N LEU A 175 7.12 -16.06 -0.69
CA LEU A 175 7.23 -16.38 0.73
C LEU A 175 8.69 -16.14 1.13
N TYR A 176 9.00 -14.93 1.60
CA TYR A 176 10.37 -14.56 1.93
C TYR A 176 10.71 -14.98 3.36
N ARG A 177 11.66 -15.91 3.48
CA ARG A 177 12.24 -16.36 4.74
C ARG A 177 13.67 -15.85 4.83
N HIS A 178 13.93 -14.92 5.74
CA HIS A 178 15.30 -14.67 6.15
C HIS A 178 15.71 -15.71 7.20
N THR A 179 16.68 -16.56 6.87
CA THR A 179 17.50 -17.27 7.86
C THR A 179 18.89 -16.69 7.76
N GLN A 180 19.18 -15.67 8.59
CA GLN A 180 20.54 -15.16 8.73
C GLN A 180 21.43 -16.26 9.35
N SER A 181 22.59 -16.48 8.72
CA SER A 181 23.73 -17.33 9.07
C SER A 181 23.67 -18.13 10.39
N LYS A 182 23.95 -19.44 10.28
CA LYS A 182 23.86 -20.50 11.31
C LYS A 182 24.60 -20.26 12.64
N ASP A 183 25.34 -19.18 12.83
CA ASP A 183 26.28 -19.03 13.97
C ASP A 183 26.08 -17.79 14.86
N ARG A 184 24.94 -17.07 14.78
CA ARG A 184 24.66 -15.97 15.72
C ARG A 184 23.66 -16.36 16.80
N ILE A 185 24.14 -16.38 18.04
CA ILE A 185 23.33 -16.56 19.26
C ILE A 185 22.18 -15.52 19.26
N PRO A 186 20.90 -15.93 19.43
CA PRO A 186 19.78 -15.00 19.47
C PRO A 186 20.00 -13.92 20.52
N ARG A 187 19.94 -12.64 20.14
CA ARG A 187 19.98 -11.57 21.14
C ARG A 187 18.71 -11.65 21.98
N ARG A 188 18.83 -11.41 23.29
CA ARG A 188 17.77 -11.64 24.30
C ARG A 188 16.41 -10.95 24.02
N ASN A 189 16.36 -10.03 23.06
CA ASN A 189 15.24 -9.15 22.71
C ASN A 189 14.79 -9.26 21.23
N SER A 190 14.83 -10.45 20.62
CA SER A 190 14.36 -10.62 19.24
C SER A 190 12.88 -10.26 19.06
N VAL A 191 12.62 -9.37 18.10
CA VAL A 191 11.28 -8.93 17.70
C VAL A 191 10.89 -9.62 16.39
N SER A 192 9.75 -10.31 16.39
CA SER A 192 9.18 -10.92 15.19
C SER A 192 7.97 -10.13 14.74
N LEU A 193 7.93 -9.72 13.47
CA LEU A 193 6.82 -8.96 12.90
C LEU A 193 6.02 -9.80 11.93
N LEU A 194 4.71 -9.83 12.11
CA LEU A 194 3.77 -10.41 11.16
C LEU A 194 2.92 -9.30 10.55
N LEU A 195 3.14 -9.01 9.28
CA LEU A 195 2.36 -8.06 8.50
C LEU A 195 1.28 -8.85 7.76
N TYR A 196 0.02 -8.66 8.18
CA TYR A 196 -1.16 -9.13 7.46
C TYR A 196 -1.87 -7.95 6.83
N LEU A 197 -2.06 -8.01 5.51
CA LEU A 197 -2.96 -7.14 4.74
C LEU A 197 -4.07 -7.97 4.10
#